data_AF-A0ABD6CNU9-F1
#
_entry.id   AF-A0ABD6CNU9-F1
#
_cell.length_a   1.000
_cell.length_b   1.000
_cell.length_c   1.000
_cell.angle_alpha   90.00
_cell.angle_beta   90.00
_cell.angle_gamma   90.00
#
_symmetry.space_group_name_H-M   'P 1'
#
loop_
_entity.id
_entity.type
_entity.pdbx_description
1 polymer ?
#
loop_
_entity_poly.entity_id
_entity_poly.type
_entity_poly.pdbx_seq_one_letter_code
_entity_poly.pdbx_strand_id
1 'polypeptide(L)'
;MSWSPSGLVVGDAFADYADRLRETWPADPELARKHGVSAGNGRSQTPMTEARTDSDAQTTNNPLESGPMSRRTFMKGVGATAAVAVAGTGSAAAANLNIGSDLVQNPYLSGTVTVETVYLGGKTREDDNDIDSMGVLDYIADDGSLRSLEDAGASFAEREDESTPHNPVMLRADRIDAEDYRSFPRGEMYDESGDGDEETAVSALDATHWSTDASGSAGSIDVTDADDALSVVVSGQGAGDVATATFSDFSIGDGEQRKYLQLVANVNSLPAGTVATVSVIDEDGDKKEFTIDSDADAEADATIATATGPGQVFQAQLGEISTTADGDGTFSNIEEIEISIAEADLDVELHGLNLDRETQWSFGTNEYTNTDDELDTQTLREPTGEFSIVGVDEVDVPIDGATLRSVTSDVRVEAAELPDENTASEFSEASDYGGYTDRLETVYGFDLASAYELSWSLDALLDEVRFHSGDRYLSAEFATGLDEVPTLEDVEDLDWTSRRSTYADAAKGDEVEVSSAVSASNVIGVHFDVLLEDGERGTIESSGPIGPTGREGGGIWDTIMSPFGALLSAIGGIGLFRMIRGGS
;
A
#
# COMPACT_ATOMS: atom_id res chain seq x y z
N MET A 1 -26.98 22.05 -37.81
CA MET A 1 -25.86 21.19 -38.27
C MET A 1 -25.52 20.30 -37.09
N SER A 2 -26.04 19.09 -37.06
CA SER A 2 -25.85 18.13 -35.95
C SER A 2 -24.82 17.08 -36.39
N TRP A 3 -23.72 17.00 -35.66
CA TRP A 3 -22.69 15.98 -35.87
C TRP A 3 -22.80 15.00 -34.71
N SER A 4 -23.25 13.78 -35.01
CA SER A 4 -23.30 12.65 -34.09
C SER A 4 -22.34 11.58 -34.60
N PRO A 5 -21.11 11.48 -34.08
CA PRO A 5 -20.24 10.36 -34.42
C PRO A 5 -20.78 9.10 -33.74
N SER A 6 -21.05 8.08 -34.55
CA SER A 6 -21.45 6.74 -34.11
C SER A 6 -20.24 5.83 -34.24
N GLY A 7 -19.71 5.37 -33.11
CA GLY A 7 -18.82 4.21 -32.97
C GLY A 7 -17.47 4.23 -33.70
N LEU A 8 -16.41 3.79 -33.01
CA LEU A 8 -15.15 3.44 -33.64
C LEU A 8 -15.36 2.20 -34.53
N VAL A 9 -15.41 2.40 -35.85
CA VAL A 9 -15.34 1.29 -36.81
C VAL A 9 -13.89 0.82 -36.87
N VAL A 10 -13.60 -0.24 -36.13
CA VAL A 10 -12.31 -0.93 -36.19
C VAL A 10 -12.32 -1.88 -37.39
N GLY A 11 -11.33 -1.75 -38.27
CA GLY A 11 -11.24 -2.59 -39.47
C GLY A 11 -10.83 -4.03 -39.14
N ASP A 12 -11.19 -4.97 -40.02
CA ASP A 12 -10.91 -6.41 -39.86
C ASP A 12 -9.44 -6.73 -39.54
N ALA A 13 -8.50 -5.91 -40.06
CA ALA A 13 -7.08 -6.06 -39.77
C ALA A 13 -6.70 -5.79 -38.31
N PHE A 14 -7.42 -4.91 -37.61
CA PHE A 14 -7.22 -4.65 -36.19
C PHE A 14 -7.85 -5.74 -35.33
N ALA A 15 -9.02 -6.25 -35.72
CA ALA A 15 -9.64 -7.41 -35.08
C ALA A 15 -8.72 -8.64 -35.16
N ASP A 16 -8.19 -8.94 -36.36
CA ASP A 16 -7.22 -10.02 -36.59
C ASP A 16 -5.89 -9.83 -35.84
N TYR A 17 -5.52 -8.59 -35.53
CA TYR A 17 -4.34 -8.29 -34.71
C TYR A 17 -4.63 -8.53 -33.22
N ALA A 18 -5.78 -8.05 -32.72
CA ALA A 18 -6.21 -8.26 -31.35
C ALA A 18 -6.43 -9.75 -31.03
N ASP A 19 -7.00 -10.52 -31.96
CA ASP A 19 -7.19 -11.96 -31.78
C ASP A 19 -5.86 -12.71 -31.78
N ARG A 20 -4.90 -12.33 -32.65
CA ARG A 20 -3.53 -12.88 -32.58
C ARG A 20 -2.79 -12.48 -31.30
N LEU A 21 -3.02 -11.27 -30.79
CA LEU A 21 -2.46 -10.82 -29.52
C LEU A 21 -2.97 -11.70 -28.36
N ARG A 22 -4.27 -11.99 -28.33
CA ARG A 22 -4.91 -12.89 -27.34
C ARG A 22 -4.46 -14.35 -27.48
N GLU A 23 -4.24 -14.84 -28.69
CA GLU A 23 -3.69 -16.19 -28.91
C GLU A 23 -2.21 -16.30 -28.48
N THR A 24 -1.45 -15.22 -28.60
CA THR A 24 -0.02 -15.20 -28.25
C THR A 24 0.22 -14.98 -26.76
N TRP A 25 -0.71 -14.28 -26.08
CA TRP A 25 -0.68 -13.99 -24.65
C TRP A 25 -2.02 -14.38 -24.03
N PRO A 26 -2.25 -15.69 -23.77
CA PRO A 26 -3.44 -16.10 -23.05
C PRO A 26 -3.32 -15.60 -21.61
N ALA A 27 -3.84 -14.41 -21.34
CA ALA A 27 -4.22 -14.04 -19.99
C ALA A 27 -5.18 -15.13 -19.49
N ASP A 28 -4.96 -15.63 -18.29
CA ASP A 28 -5.93 -16.52 -17.66
C ASP A 28 -7.28 -15.77 -17.64
N PRO A 29 -8.30 -16.27 -18.37
CA PRO A 29 -9.56 -15.56 -18.52
C PRO A 29 -10.36 -15.50 -17.22
N GLU A 30 -10.03 -16.28 -16.19
CA GLU A 30 -10.59 -16.12 -14.85
C GLU A 30 -9.93 -14.96 -14.11
N LEU A 31 -8.60 -14.86 -14.14
CA LEU A 31 -7.85 -13.75 -13.51
C LEU A 31 -8.17 -12.40 -14.17
N ALA A 32 -8.20 -12.33 -15.51
CA ALA A 32 -8.52 -11.08 -16.22
C ALA A 32 -9.99 -10.64 -16.01
N ARG A 33 -10.89 -11.59 -15.70
CA ARG A 33 -12.29 -11.30 -15.37
C ARG A 33 -12.45 -10.88 -13.90
N LYS A 34 -11.54 -11.31 -13.01
CA LYS A 34 -11.55 -10.99 -11.58
C LYS A 34 -10.77 -9.71 -11.24
N HIS A 35 -9.72 -9.37 -12.00
CA HIS A 35 -8.77 -8.29 -11.66
C HIS A 35 -8.55 -7.24 -12.77
N GLY A 36 -9.24 -7.34 -13.92
CA GLY A 36 -9.04 -6.41 -15.04
C GLY A 36 -7.78 -6.68 -15.88
N VAL A 37 -7.56 -5.90 -16.94
CA VAL A 37 -6.42 -6.04 -17.86
C VAL A 37 -5.50 -4.84 -17.71
N SER A 38 -4.27 -5.06 -17.23
CA SER A 38 -3.31 -3.97 -16.97
C SER A 38 -2.77 -3.31 -18.24
N ALA A 39 -2.68 -1.98 -18.20
CA ALA A 39 -1.90 -1.17 -19.13
C ALA A 39 -0.40 -1.24 -18.76
N GLY A 40 0.28 -2.27 -19.27
CA GLY A 40 1.69 -2.27 -19.67
C GLY A 40 2.74 -1.75 -18.69
N ASN A 41 3.34 -2.68 -17.93
CA ASN A 41 4.75 -2.63 -17.52
C ASN A 41 5.39 -4.05 -17.51
N GLY A 42 4.99 -4.91 -18.45
CA GLY A 42 5.54 -6.26 -18.57
C GLY A 42 6.96 -6.26 -19.15
N ARG A 43 7.95 -6.72 -18.38
CA ARG A 43 9.28 -7.12 -18.86
C ARG A 43 9.13 -8.10 -20.03
N SER A 44 9.59 -7.72 -21.23
CA SER A 44 9.63 -8.62 -22.38
C SER A 44 10.92 -9.44 -22.37
N GLN A 45 10.84 -10.70 -21.96
CA GLN A 45 11.92 -11.67 -22.12
C GLN A 45 11.97 -12.19 -23.58
N THR A 46 12.24 -11.34 -24.57
CA THR A 46 12.74 -11.81 -25.88
C THR A 46 13.47 -10.68 -26.62
N PRO A 47 14.73 -10.84 -27.05
CA PRO A 47 15.38 -9.85 -27.91
C PRO A 47 14.68 -9.80 -29.27
N MET A 48 14.11 -8.63 -29.61
CA MET A 48 13.62 -8.38 -30.97
C MET A 48 14.80 -8.45 -31.94
N THR A 49 14.77 -9.41 -32.86
CA THR A 49 15.74 -9.50 -33.94
C THR A 49 15.42 -8.42 -34.98
N GLU A 50 16.37 -7.52 -35.22
CA GLU A 50 16.24 -6.40 -36.16
C GLU A 50 15.83 -6.84 -37.58
N ALA A 51 14.96 -6.02 -38.17
CA ALA A 51 14.54 -6.12 -39.56
C ALA A 51 15.66 -5.71 -40.53
N ARG A 52 15.76 -6.49 -41.61
CA ARG A 52 16.71 -6.38 -42.72
C ARG A 52 16.73 -4.99 -43.38
N THR A 53 17.94 -4.52 -43.71
CA THR A 53 18.18 -3.60 -44.83
C THR A 53 19.25 -4.21 -45.75
N ASP A 54 18.94 -4.29 -47.06
CA ASP A 54 19.83 -4.74 -48.13
C ASP A 54 21.04 -3.80 -48.31
N SER A 55 22.26 -4.35 -48.46
CA SER A 55 23.19 -4.00 -49.55
C SER A 55 24.49 -4.84 -49.55
N ASP A 56 24.67 -5.54 -50.66
CA ASP A 56 25.91 -5.93 -51.37
C ASP A 56 27.20 -6.35 -50.63
N ALA A 57 27.46 -7.66 -50.76
CA ALA A 57 28.67 -8.31 -51.29
C ALA A 57 30.04 -8.11 -50.59
N GLN A 58 30.53 -9.17 -49.94
CA GLN A 58 31.66 -9.96 -50.47
C GLN A 58 31.80 -11.32 -49.77
N THR A 59 32.06 -12.34 -50.60
CA THR A 59 32.26 -13.75 -50.29
C THR A 59 33.60 -14.07 -49.62
N THR A 60 33.62 -14.97 -48.62
CA THR A 60 34.55 -16.13 -48.57
C THR A 60 34.04 -17.21 -47.60
N ASN A 61 34.13 -18.46 -48.06
CA ASN A 61 33.67 -19.70 -47.41
C ASN A 61 34.59 -20.18 -46.27
N ASN A 62 34.02 -20.67 -45.16
CA ASN A 62 34.11 -22.10 -44.77
C ASN A 62 33.27 -22.41 -43.50
N PRO A 63 32.65 -23.60 -43.39
CA PRO A 63 31.74 -23.96 -42.31
C PRO A 63 32.42 -24.78 -41.21
N LEU A 64 32.07 -24.52 -39.95
CA LEU A 64 32.13 -25.52 -38.89
C LEU A 64 30.82 -25.47 -38.10
N GLU A 65 30.18 -26.64 -38.08
CA GLU A 65 28.95 -26.96 -37.36
C GLU A 65 29.11 -26.73 -35.85
N SER A 66 28.11 -26.10 -35.22
CA SER A 66 27.77 -26.33 -33.83
C SER A 66 26.31 -25.96 -33.62
N GLY A 67 25.47 -26.96 -33.35
CA GLY A 67 24.06 -26.78 -33.03
C GLY A 67 23.84 -26.24 -31.61
N PRO A 68 22.70 -25.59 -31.33
CA PRO A 68 22.39 -25.09 -30.00
C PRO A 68 21.92 -26.24 -29.10
N MET A 69 22.65 -26.51 -28.01
CA MET A 69 22.13 -27.35 -26.92
C MET A 69 21.48 -26.45 -25.87
N SER A 70 20.15 -26.43 -25.88
CA SER A 70 19.34 -26.10 -24.71
C SER A 70 19.52 -27.20 -23.65
N ARG A 71 19.88 -26.82 -22.41
CA ARG A 71 19.73 -27.68 -21.22
C ARG A 71 19.42 -26.85 -19.98
N ARG A 72 18.13 -26.56 -19.78
CA ARG A 72 17.53 -26.58 -18.44
C ARG A 72 17.49 -28.02 -17.97
N THR A 73 18.16 -28.34 -16.87
CA THR A 73 17.81 -29.46 -15.99
C THR A 73 18.28 -29.11 -14.59
N PHE A 74 17.37 -28.49 -13.85
CA PHE A 74 17.43 -28.34 -12.40
C PHE A 74 17.26 -29.74 -11.80
N MET A 75 18.29 -30.28 -11.16
CA MET A 75 18.16 -31.47 -10.30
C MET A 75 18.54 -31.08 -8.88
N LYS A 76 17.52 -31.02 -8.01
CA LYS A 76 17.65 -31.11 -6.56
C LYS A 76 18.49 -32.33 -6.21
N GLY A 77 19.69 -32.12 -5.68
CA GLY A 77 20.58 -33.18 -5.20
C GLY A 77 21.30 -32.70 -3.95
N VAL A 78 20.82 -33.14 -2.79
CA VAL A 78 21.52 -33.04 -1.51
C VAL A 78 22.87 -33.76 -1.65
N GLY A 79 23.95 -32.99 -1.73
CA GLY A 79 25.31 -33.48 -1.93
C GLY A 79 26.24 -32.89 -0.88
N ALA A 80 26.64 -33.73 0.08
CA ALA A 80 27.65 -33.39 1.09
C ALA A 80 28.95 -32.92 0.42
N THR A 81 29.37 -31.69 0.73
CA THR A 81 30.63 -31.09 0.29
C THR A 81 31.80 -31.80 0.96
N ALA A 82 32.52 -32.63 0.21
CA ALA A 82 33.82 -33.15 0.60
C ALA A 82 34.89 -32.10 0.26
N ALA A 83 35.49 -31.50 1.28
CA ALA A 83 36.62 -30.58 1.14
C ALA A 83 37.80 -31.28 0.45
N VAL A 84 38.15 -30.84 -0.76
CA VAL A 84 39.39 -31.23 -1.45
C VAL A 84 40.36 -30.06 -1.33
N ALA A 85 41.33 -30.19 -0.42
CA ALA A 85 42.43 -29.24 -0.27
C ALA A 85 43.35 -29.30 -1.51
N VAL A 86 43.31 -28.27 -2.34
CA VAL A 86 44.36 -28.01 -3.35
C VAL A 86 45.27 -26.94 -2.76
N ALA A 87 46.54 -27.29 -2.55
CA ALA A 87 47.55 -26.37 -2.04
C ALA A 87 48.27 -25.67 -3.21
N GLY A 88 48.18 -24.34 -3.26
CA GLY A 88 48.98 -23.46 -4.11
C GLY A 88 48.13 -22.40 -4.83
N THR A 89 48.49 -21.12 -4.60
CA THR A 89 47.76 -19.85 -4.83
C THR A 89 46.64 -19.60 -3.82
N GLY A 90 46.67 -18.44 -3.16
CA GLY A 90 45.88 -18.12 -1.96
C GLY A 90 44.42 -18.52 -2.11
N SER A 91 43.97 -19.44 -1.26
CA SER A 91 42.59 -19.89 -1.24
C SER A 91 41.76 -18.83 -0.55
N ALA A 92 41.00 -18.09 -1.33
CA ALA A 92 39.98 -17.26 -0.76
C ALA A 92 38.82 -18.13 -0.26
N ALA A 93 38.17 -17.68 0.81
CA ALA A 93 37.14 -18.45 1.49
C ALA A 93 35.87 -17.63 1.56
N ALA A 94 34.77 -18.24 1.10
CA ALA A 94 33.42 -17.71 1.30
C ALA A 94 33.20 -17.42 2.80
N ALA A 95 32.69 -16.22 3.07
CA ALA A 95 32.53 -15.68 4.41
C ALA A 95 31.06 -15.59 4.79
N ASN A 96 30.73 -16.03 6.01
CA ASN A 96 29.47 -15.67 6.66
C ASN A 96 29.72 -14.41 7.50
N LEU A 97 29.07 -13.31 7.14
CA LEU A 97 29.27 -12.04 7.82
C LEU A 97 28.35 -11.91 9.04
N ASN A 98 28.88 -11.34 10.12
CA ASN A 98 28.09 -10.76 11.19
C ASN A 98 27.64 -9.37 10.73
N ILE A 99 26.51 -9.28 10.04
CA ILE A 99 26.03 -8.02 9.43
C ILE A 99 25.66 -6.97 10.49
N GLY A 100 25.37 -7.39 11.73
CA GLY A 100 25.21 -6.50 12.88
C GLY A 100 26.51 -5.85 13.39
N SER A 101 27.66 -6.14 12.79
CA SER A 101 28.96 -5.53 13.14
C SER A 101 29.10 -4.14 12.54
N ASP A 102 29.58 -3.16 13.33
CA ASP A 102 29.94 -1.80 12.88
C ASP A 102 31.09 -1.75 11.85
N LEU A 103 31.56 -2.91 11.37
CA LEU A 103 32.63 -3.06 10.38
C LEU A 103 32.14 -3.72 9.08
N VAL A 104 30.85 -4.01 8.96
CA VAL A 104 30.23 -4.54 7.73
C VAL A 104 29.30 -3.48 7.14
N GLN A 105 29.43 -3.23 5.84
CA GLN A 105 28.53 -2.31 5.15
C GLN A 105 27.13 -2.89 5.09
N ASN A 106 26.12 -2.06 5.31
CA ASN A 106 24.73 -2.44 5.21
C ASN A 106 24.02 -1.39 4.35
N PRO A 107 24.30 -1.35 3.04
CA PRO A 107 23.59 -0.45 2.16
C PRO A 107 22.11 -0.83 2.14
N TYR A 108 21.26 0.13 1.82
CA TYR A 108 19.83 -0.07 1.78
C TYR A 108 19.16 0.81 0.74
N LEU A 109 18.04 0.35 0.21
CA LEU A 109 17.13 1.16 -0.61
C LEU A 109 16.09 1.79 0.30
N SER A 110 15.82 3.08 0.10
CA SER A 110 14.69 3.78 0.71
C SER A 110 13.63 4.08 -0.33
N GLY A 111 12.36 4.07 0.08
CA GLY A 111 11.26 4.46 -0.77
C GLY A 111 9.92 4.04 -0.20
N THR A 112 8.92 3.96 -1.07
CA THR A 112 7.59 3.48 -0.73
C THR A 112 7.21 2.29 -1.58
N VAL A 113 6.37 1.44 -1.01
CA VAL A 113 5.71 0.33 -1.72
C VAL A 113 4.20 0.45 -1.54
N THR A 114 3.47 0.36 -2.65
CA THR A 114 2.01 0.27 -2.65
C THR A 114 1.62 -1.18 -2.90
N VAL A 115 0.89 -1.77 -1.96
CA VAL A 115 0.19 -3.05 -2.10
C VAL A 115 -1.25 -2.76 -2.49
N GLU A 116 -1.70 -3.25 -3.63
CA GLU A 116 -3.01 -2.90 -4.19
C GLU A 116 -4.16 -3.50 -3.37
N THR A 117 -3.99 -4.68 -2.77
CA THR A 117 -5.03 -5.33 -1.95
C THR A 117 -4.43 -5.89 -0.66
N VAL A 118 -4.95 -5.48 0.50
CA VAL A 118 -4.57 -6.02 1.82
C VAL A 118 -5.84 -6.46 2.56
N TYR A 119 -5.94 -7.76 2.88
CA TYR A 119 -7.06 -8.32 3.65
C TYR A 119 -6.79 -8.22 5.15
N LEU A 120 -7.68 -7.56 5.89
CA LEU A 120 -7.65 -7.47 7.35
C LEU A 120 -8.68 -8.43 7.96
N GLY A 121 -8.36 -9.07 9.08
CA GLY A 121 -9.33 -9.80 9.90
C GLY A 121 -9.74 -11.19 9.38
N GLY A 122 -8.84 -12.17 9.54
CA GLY A 122 -9.11 -13.58 9.32
C GLY A 122 -8.86 -14.42 10.57
N LYS A 123 -9.77 -15.34 10.90
CA LYS A 123 -9.41 -16.44 11.82
C LYS A 123 -8.55 -17.41 11.02
N THR A 124 -7.24 -17.43 11.29
CA THR A 124 -6.32 -18.49 10.87
C THR A 124 -7.02 -19.85 10.85
N ARG A 125 -7.29 -20.39 9.66
CA ARG A 125 -7.89 -21.71 9.46
C ARG A 125 -6.95 -22.58 8.65
N GLU A 126 -7.03 -23.88 8.91
CA GLU A 126 -5.97 -24.91 8.76
C GLU A 126 -5.48 -25.25 7.33
N ASP A 127 -5.82 -24.52 6.26
CA ASP A 127 -5.48 -24.89 4.88
C ASP A 127 -4.77 -23.75 4.10
N ASP A 128 -3.63 -24.08 3.47
CA ASP A 128 -2.64 -23.17 2.84
C ASP A 128 -3.12 -22.36 1.60
N ASN A 129 -4.42 -22.32 1.29
CA ASN A 129 -4.95 -21.72 0.05
C ASN A 129 -6.07 -20.66 0.25
N ASP A 130 -6.39 -20.28 1.48
CA ASP A 130 -7.34 -19.20 1.78
C ASP A 130 -6.58 -18.02 2.40
N ILE A 131 -6.59 -16.86 1.72
CA ILE A 131 -5.90 -15.65 2.17
C ILE A 131 -6.86 -14.87 3.07
N ASP A 132 -7.03 -15.34 4.31
CA ASP A 132 -7.97 -14.74 5.26
C ASP A 132 -7.39 -13.51 5.97
N SER A 133 -6.07 -13.33 6.00
CA SER A 133 -5.40 -12.17 6.60
C SER A 133 -4.03 -11.94 6.01
N MET A 134 -3.68 -10.69 5.75
CA MET A 134 -2.39 -10.26 5.25
C MET A 134 -1.73 -9.29 6.23
N GLY A 135 -0.42 -9.40 6.41
CA GLY A 135 0.40 -8.32 6.93
C GLY A 135 0.43 -7.16 5.92
N VAL A 136 0.80 -5.96 6.39
CA VAL A 136 0.88 -4.75 5.53
C VAL A 136 1.90 -4.90 4.41
N LEU A 137 2.98 -5.65 4.67
CA LEU A 137 4.04 -5.94 3.71
C LEU A 137 3.84 -7.28 2.99
N ASP A 138 2.71 -7.95 3.22
CA ASP A 138 2.34 -9.14 2.46
C ASP A 138 1.65 -8.73 1.15
N TYR A 139 1.81 -9.55 0.12
CA TYR A 139 1.19 -9.35 -1.19
C TYR A 139 0.84 -10.68 -1.84
N ILE A 140 -0.07 -10.62 -2.82
CA ILE A 140 -0.43 -11.77 -3.65
C ILE A 140 0.47 -11.76 -4.89
N ALA A 141 1.31 -12.79 -5.03
CA ALA A 141 2.17 -12.96 -6.19
C ALA A 141 1.36 -13.33 -7.43
N ASP A 142 1.98 -13.22 -8.61
CA ASP A 142 1.32 -13.50 -9.91
C ASP A 142 0.79 -14.94 -10.06
N ASP A 143 1.28 -15.88 -9.24
CA ASP A 143 0.79 -17.26 -9.18
C ASP A 143 -0.36 -17.46 -8.18
N GLY A 144 -0.82 -16.38 -7.55
CA GLY A 144 -1.87 -16.37 -6.54
C GLY A 144 -1.39 -16.73 -5.12
N SER A 145 -0.09 -17.00 -4.92
CA SER A 145 0.44 -17.32 -3.59
C SER A 145 0.65 -16.04 -2.75
N LEU A 146 0.40 -16.15 -1.45
CA LEU A 146 0.77 -15.10 -0.49
C LEU A 146 2.29 -15.10 -0.30
N ARG A 147 2.90 -13.92 -0.36
CA ARG A 147 4.33 -13.67 -0.16
C ARG A 147 4.51 -12.46 0.74
N SER A 148 5.63 -12.39 1.46
CA SER A 148 6.02 -11.20 2.21
C SER A 148 7.14 -10.45 1.50
N LEU A 149 7.09 -9.13 1.51
CA LEU A 149 8.22 -8.29 1.10
C LEU A 149 9.40 -8.40 2.08
N GLU A 150 9.15 -8.83 3.32
CA GLU A 150 10.20 -9.10 4.31
C GLU A 150 11.12 -10.24 3.86
N ASP A 151 10.60 -11.22 3.10
CA ASP A 151 11.42 -12.29 2.50
C ASP A 151 12.42 -11.73 1.46
N ALA A 152 12.19 -10.52 0.94
CA ALA A 152 13.08 -9.81 0.03
C ALA A 152 13.93 -8.75 0.74
N GLY A 153 13.93 -8.73 2.08
CA GLY A 153 14.69 -7.82 2.92
C GLY A 153 14.04 -6.47 3.17
N ALA A 154 12.75 -6.31 2.83
CA ALA A 154 12.01 -5.08 3.11
C ALA A 154 11.53 -5.04 4.57
N SER A 155 11.59 -3.85 5.17
CA SER A 155 10.98 -3.54 6.46
C SER A 155 10.40 -2.13 6.41
N PHE A 156 9.59 -1.74 7.39
CA PHE A 156 9.20 -0.34 7.51
C PHE A 156 10.42 0.55 7.70
N ALA A 157 10.38 1.75 7.11
CA ALA A 157 11.41 2.75 7.34
C ALA A 157 11.62 2.98 8.85
N GLU A 158 12.85 3.25 9.25
CA GLU A 158 13.13 3.56 10.64
C GLU A 158 12.69 4.99 10.96
N ARG A 159 12.32 5.22 12.22
CA ARG A 159 12.07 6.57 12.72
C ARG A 159 13.35 7.41 12.61
N GLU A 160 13.23 8.61 12.04
CA GLU A 160 14.36 9.56 11.91
C GLU A 160 15.03 9.89 13.26
N ASP A 161 14.22 10.24 14.27
CA ASP A 161 14.67 10.46 15.65
C ASP A 161 13.52 10.27 16.66
N GLU A 162 13.83 10.13 17.96
CA GLU A 162 12.84 9.91 19.02
C GLU A 162 11.73 10.96 19.13
N SER A 163 11.91 12.15 18.54
CA SER A 163 10.96 13.27 18.57
C SER A 163 10.13 13.46 17.30
N THR A 164 10.43 12.71 16.24
CA THR A 164 9.76 12.80 14.95
C THR A 164 8.63 11.77 14.85
N PRO A 165 7.39 12.19 14.53
CA PRO A 165 6.28 11.26 14.33
C PRO A 165 6.58 10.19 13.27
N HIS A 166 6.28 8.94 13.59
CA HIS A 166 6.53 7.81 12.71
C HIS A 166 5.22 7.09 12.34
N ASN A 167 4.70 7.37 11.14
CA ASN A 167 3.45 6.83 10.62
C ASN A 167 3.66 6.22 9.24
N PRO A 168 4.30 5.04 9.13
CA PRO A 168 4.79 4.53 7.86
C PRO A 168 3.69 4.01 6.94
N VAL A 169 2.44 3.86 7.41
CA VAL A 169 1.34 3.28 6.60
C VAL A 169 0.35 4.36 6.19
N MET A 170 0.18 4.57 4.89
CA MET A 170 -0.78 5.51 4.31
C MET A 170 -2.01 4.80 3.75
N LEU A 171 -3.19 5.31 4.10
CA LEU A 171 -4.51 4.80 3.73
C LEU A 171 -5.41 5.93 3.21
N ARG A 172 -6.54 5.54 2.60
CA ARG A 172 -7.62 6.46 2.20
C ARG A 172 -8.97 5.84 2.55
N ALA A 173 -9.87 6.61 3.17
CA ALA A 173 -11.11 6.07 3.74
C ALA A 173 -12.05 5.45 2.69
N ASP A 174 -12.16 6.05 1.50
CA ASP A 174 -12.97 5.55 0.38
C ASP A 174 -12.37 4.29 -0.28
N ARG A 175 -11.13 3.92 0.05
CA ARG A 175 -10.45 2.70 -0.41
C ARG A 175 -10.53 1.56 0.61
N ILE A 176 -11.35 1.70 1.64
CA ILE A 176 -11.58 0.69 2.66
C ILE A 176 -12.90 0.02 2.35
N ASP A 177 -12.83 -1.23 1.94
CA ASP A 177 -14.01 -2.06 1.73
C ASP A 177 -14.35 -2.80 3.03
N ALA A 178 -15.19 -2.17 3.84
CA ALA A 178 -15.65 -2.69 5.11
C ALA A 178 -17.14 -3.04 5.06
N GLU A 179 -17.53 -4.21 5.60
CA GLU A 179 -18.94 -4.62 5.68
C GLU A 179 -19.79 -3.55 6.38
N ASP A 180 -19.25 -2.91 7.42
CA ASP A 180 -19.97 -1.90 8.20
C ASP A 180 -20.36 -0.66 7.40
N TYR A 181 -19.63 -0.33 6.32
CA TYR A 181 -19.95 0.79 5.42
C TYR A 181 -21.24 0.58 4.63
N ARG A 182 -21.55 -0.68 4.31
CA ARG A 182 -22.67 -1.06 3.45
C ARG A 182 -23.81 -1.74 4.22
N SER A 183 -23.57 -2.09 5.48
CA SER A 183 -24.51 -2.84 6.31
C SER A 183 -25.76 -2.07 6.73
N PHE A 184 -25.79 -0.76 6.56
CA PHE A 184 -26.95 0.05 6.91
C PHE A 184 -27.97 0.07 5.76
N PRO A 185 -29.26 -0.15 6.05
CA PRO A 185 -29.85 -0.51 7.36
C PRO A 185 -29.66 -1.98 7.73
N ARG A 186 -29.29 -2.24 8.99
CA ARG A 186 -29.00 -3.62 9.43
C ARG A 186 -30.29 -4.42 9.66
N GLY A 187 -30.41 -5.53 8.92
CA GLY A 187 -31.48 -6.51 9.13
C GLY A 187 -32.74 -6.26 8.31
N GLU A 188 -32.73 -5.24 7.45
CA GLU A 188 -33.77 -5.03 6.45
C GLU A 188 -33.48 -5.87 5.20
N MET A 189 -34.52 -6.47 4.65
CA MET A 189 -34.44 -7.43 3.54
C MET A 189 -35.44 -7.02 2.46
N TYR A 190 -35.04 -7.15 1.19
CA TYR A 190 -35.81 -6.76 0.02
C TYR A 190 -35.91 -7.91 -0.98
N ASP A 191 -37.11 -8.15 -1.51
CA ASP A 191 -37.34 -9.12 -2.58
C ASP A 191 -37.22 -8.42 -3.94
N GLU A 192 -36.00 -8.40 -4.49
CA GLU A 192 -35.68 -7.76 -5.77
C GLU A 192 -36.51 -8.34 -6.94
N SER A 193 -36.85 -9.62 -6.86
CA SER A 193 -37.57 -10.34 -7.91
C SER A 193 -39.10 -10.23 -7.80
N GLY A 194 -39.61 -9.87 -6.62
CA GLY A 194 -41.02 -9.87 -6.28
C GLY A 194 -41.67 -11.26 -6.31
N ASP A 195 -40.88 -12.34 -6.29
CA ASP A 195 -41.34 -13.72 -6.39
C ASP A 195 -41.45 -14.44 -5.04
N GLY A 196 -40.89 -13.84 -3.97
CA GLY A 196 -40.92 -14.33 -2.60
C GLY A 196 -39.95 -15.47 -2.28
N ASP A 197 -39.01 -15.80 -3.17
CA ASP A 197 -38.10 -16.94 -3.03
C ASP A 197 -36.68 -16.55 -2.54
N GLU A 198 -36.21 -15.31 -2.79
CA GLU A 198 -34.91 -14.80 -2.34
C GLU A 198 -35.00 -13.33 -1.90
N GLU A 199 -34.61 -13.04 -0.65
CA GLU A 199 -34.50 -11.68 -0.14
C GLU A 199 -33.02 -11.29 -0.04
N THR A 200 -32.67 -10.12 -0.57
CA THR A 200 -31.34 -9.51 -0.45
C THR A 200 -31.35 -8.50 0.69
N ALA A 201 -30.21 -8.31 1.37
CA ALA A 201 -30.12 -7.26 2.37
C ALA A 201 -30.26 -5.88 1.70
N VAL A 202 -31.02 -4.97 2.32
CA VAL A 202 -31.10 -3.58 1.86
C VAL A 202 -29.80 -2.87 2.23
N SER A 203 -29.21 -2.14 1.29
CA SER A 203 -28.16 -1.17 1.58
C SER A 203 -28.58 0.24 1.18
N ALA A 204 -28.28 1.21 2.04
CA ALA A 204 -28.42 2.62 1.71
C ALA A 204 -27.38 3.08 0.67
N LEU A 205 -26.39 2.25 0.34
CA LEU A 205 -25.47 2.49 -0.77
C LEU A 205 -25.99 1.96 -2.12
N ASP A 206 -27.12 1.23 -2.13
CA ASP A 206 -27.72 0.72 -3.37
C ASP A 206 -28.76 1.72 -3.91
N ALA A 207 -28.56 2.20 -5.12
CA ALA A 207 -29.38 3.22 -5.76
C ALA A 207 -30.86 2.82 -5.94
N THR A 208 -31.14 1.51 -6.00
CA THR A 208 -32.50 0.97 -6.17
C THR A 208 -33.46 1.37 -5.05
N HIS A 209 -32.94 1.67 -3.86
CA HIS A 209 -33.72 2.07 -2.69
C HIS A 209 -33.90 3.58 -2.54
N TRP A 210 -33.33 4.37 -3.46
CA TRP A 210 -33.44 5.82 -3.46
C TRP A 210 -34.51 6.29 -4.42
N SER A 211 -35.38 7.17 -3.94
CA SER A 211 -36.32 7.91 -4.78
C SER A 211 -35.79 9.30 -5.06
N THR A 212 -36.09 9.86 -6.24
CA THR A 212 -35.61 11.19 -6.64
C THR A 212 -36.75 12.14 -6.99
N ASP A 213 -36.63 13.41 -6.60
CA ASP A 213 -37.55 14.49 -6.97
C ASP A 213 -36.77 15.71 -7.51
N ALA A 214 -36.94 15.98 -8.80
CA ALA A 214 -36.44 17.19 -9.47
C ALA A 214 -37.55 18.20 -9.79
N SER A 215 -38.76 18.04 -9.24
CA SER A 215 -39.91 18.89 -9.58
C SER A 215 -39.70 20.36 -9.21
N GLY A 216 -38.83 20.64 -8.25
CA GLY A 216 -38.37 21.96 -7.83
C GLY A 216 -37.15 22.49 -8.59
N SER A 217 -36.67 21.79 -9.63
CA SER A 217 -35.44 22.13 -10.35
C SER A 217 -35.66 22.24 -11.86
N ALA A 218 -34.84 23.06 -12.53
CA ALA A 218 -34.72 23.05 -13.98
C ALA A 218 -33.72 22.00 -14.50
N GLY A 219 -32.94 21.40 -13.60
CA GLY A 219 -31.93 20.36 -13.86
C GLY A 219 -32.47 18.93 -13.72
N SER A 220 -31.55 17.99 -13.58
CA SER A 220 -31.83 16.59 -13.24
C SER A 220 -31.00 16.15 -12.03
N ILE A 221 -31.54 15.20 -11.27
CA ILE A 221 -30.80 14.43 -10.27
C ILE A 221 -30.78 12.96 -10.73
N ASP A 222 -29.60 12.37 -10.65
CA ASP A 222 -29.35 10.97 -10.97
C ASP A 222 -28.70 10.31 -9.75
N VAL A 223 -29.26 9.19 -9.31
CA VAL A 223 -28.73 8.35 -8.23
C VAL A 223 -28.45 6.98 -8.83
N THR A 224 -27.19 6.55 -8.80
CA THR A 224 -26.74 5.34 -9.49
C THR A 224 -25.67 4.60 -8.70
N ASP A 225 -25.60 3.28 -8.87
CA ASP A 225 -24.51 2.47 -8.32
C ASP A 225 -23.20 2.77 -9.08
N ALA A 226 -22.13 3.04 -8.32
CA ALA A 226 -20.79 3.32 -8.82
C ALA A 226 -19.78 2.38 -8.14
N ASP A 227 -19.55 1.21 -8.76
CA ASP A 227 -18.78 0.11 -8.20
C ASP A 227 -19.25 -0.30 -6.79
N ASP A 228 -18.57 0.19 -5.76
CA ASP A 228 -18.77 -0.11 -4.34
C ASP A 228 -19.37 1.10 -3.58
N ALA A 229 -19.92 2.08 -4.29
CA ALA A 229 -20.42 3.35 -3.77
C ALA A 229 -21.75 3.78 -4.41
N LEU A 230 -22.46 4.69 -3.74
CA LEU A 230 -23.64 5.39 -4.26
C LEU A 230 -23.23 6.71 -4.89
N SER A 231 -23.46 6.91 -6.18
CA SER A 231 -23.23 8.19 -6.85
C SER A 231 -24.50 9.03 -6.88
N VAL A 232 -24.40 10.29 -6.45
CA VAL A 232 -25.46 11.30 -6.50
C VAL A 232 -24.96 12.48 -7.31
N VAL A 233 -25.54 12.65 -8.50
CA VAL A 233 -25.14 13.69 -9.44
C VAL A 233 -26.34 14.58 -9.75
N VAL A 234 -26.13 15.89 -9.62
CA VAL A 234 -27.11 16.91 -10.01
C VAL A 234 -26.50 17.80 -11.08
N SER A 235 -27.23 17.98 -12.18
CA SER A 235 -26.74 18.73 -13.34
C SER A 235 -27.78 19.68 -13.93
N GLY A 236 -27.30 20.82 -14.41
CA GLY A 236 -28.15 21.86 -15.01
C GLY A 236 -29.01 22.64 -14.02
N GLN A 237 -28.64 22.64 -12.74
CA GLN A 237 -29.33 23.34 -11.67
C GLN A 237 -29.00 24.84 -11.67
N GLY A 238 -30.01 25.68 -11.45
CA GLY A 238 -29.85 27.12 -11.31
C GLY A 238 -30.17 27.64 -9.90
N ALA A 239 -29.92 28.93 -9.69
CA ALA A 239 -30.23 29.58 -8.42
C ALA A 239 -31.73 29.48 -8.07
N GLY A 240 -32.03 29.05 -6.85
CA GLY A 240 -33.37 28.78 -6.34
C GLY A 240 -34.00 27.45 -6.77
N ASP A 241 -33.30 26.63 -7.57
CA ASP A 241 -33.72 25.26 -7.87
C ASP A 241 -33.34 24.33 -6.71
N VAL A 242 -34.14 23.30 -6.47
CA VAL A 242 -33.85 22.22 -5.50
C VAL A 242 -34.17 20.86 -6.12
N ALA A 243 -33.27 19.91 -5.96
CA ALA A 243 -33.48 18.51 -6.28
C ALA A 243 -33.20 17.65 -5.03
N THR A 244 -33.96 16.58 -4.83
CA THR A 244 -33.82 15.71 -3.65
C THR A 244 -33.71 14.24 -4.03
N ALA A 245 -32.94 13.50 -3.23
CA ALA A 245 -32.89 12.05 -3.21
C ALA A 245 -33.26 11.57 -1.81
N THR A 246 -34.14 10.56 -1.71
CA THR A 246 -34.71 10.12 -0.44
C THR A 246 -34.60 8.61 -0.29
N PHE A 247 -34.08 8.17 0.86
CA PHE A 247 -34.00 6.79 1.32
C PHE A 247 -34.85 6.60 2.57
N SER A 248 -35.80 5.66 2.54
CA SER A 248 -36.80 5.45 3.59
C SER A 248 -37.03 3.98 3.97
N ASP A 249 -36.16 3.08 3.52
CA ASP A 249 -36.30 1.63 3.74
C ASP A 249 -35.74 1.19 5.10
N PHE A 250 -36.07 1.93 6.17
CA PHE A 250 -35.64 1.62 7.54
C PHE A 250 -36.51 2.36 8.58
N SER A 251 -36.43 1.95 9.85
CA SER A 251 -37.03 2.68 10.98
C SER A 251 -36.18 2.51 12.24
N ILE A 252 -35.86 3.61 12.93
CA ILE A 252 -35.10 3.64 14.19
C ILE A 252 -35.96 4.30 15.27
N GLY A 253 -36.67 3.48 16.06
CA GLY A 253 -37.54 3.95 17.14
C GLY A 253 -36.94 3.96 18.55
N ASP A 254 -35.62 3.71 18.71
CA ASP A 254 -34.97 3.68 20.02
C ASP A 254 -33.52 4.21 19.97
N GLY A 255 -33.23 5.17 20.85
CA GLY A 255 -31.85 5.66 21.05
C GLY A 255 -31.36 6.60 19.97
N GLU A 256 -32.27 7.23 19.24
CA GLU A 256 -32.08 8.14 18.11
C GLU A 256 -31.01 9.20 18.41
N GLN A 257 -31.10 9.85 19.58
CA GLN A 257 -30.11 10.87 19.98
C GLN A 257 -28.70 10.32 20.22
N ARG A 258 -28.55 9.01 20.48
CA ARG A 258 -27.23 8.39 20.65
C ARG A 258 -26.63 7.93 19.33
N LYS A 259 -27.44 7.83 18.27
CA LYS A 259 -26.98 7.40 16.95
C LYS A 259 -26.04 8.43 16.34
N TYR A 260 -25.13 7.95 15.51
CA TYR A 260 -24.27 8.77 14.68
C TYR A 260 -24.74 8.71 13.24
N LEU A 261 -24.82 9.86 12.56
CA LEU A 261 -24.73 9.86 11.11
C LEU A 261 -23.26 9.73 10.75
N GLN A 262 -22.91 8.69 10.00
CA GLN A 262 -21.54 8.42 9.60
C GLN A 262 -21.47 8.28 8.08
N LEU A 263 -20.54 9.01 7.47
CA LEU A 263 -20.36 9.08 6.02
C LEU A 263 -18.88 8.89 5.66
N VAL A 264 -18.63 8.17 4.58
CA VAL A 264 -17.38 8.24 3.81
C VAL A 264 -17.75 8.67 2.41
N ALA A 265 -17.26 9.82 1.96
CA ALA A 265 -17.67 10.43 0.70
C ALA A 265 -16.50 10.96 -0.13
N ASN A 266 -16.64 10.88 -1.45
CA ASN A 266 -15.85 11.65 -2.39
C ASN A 266 -16.69 12.83 -2.87
N VAL A 267 -16.19 14.05 -2.70
CA VAL A 267 -16.80 15.25 -3.28
C VAL A 267 -16.08 15.56 -4.59
N ASN A 268 -16.64 15.08 -5.70
CA ASN A 268 -16.02 15.16 -7.02
C ASN A 268 -16.18 16.55 -7.65
N SER A 269 -17.31 17.21 -7.41
CA SER A 269 -17.61 18.56 -7.90
C SER A 269 -18.43 19.34 -6.89
N LEU A 270 -17.95 20.52 -6.49
CA LEU A 270 -18.65 21.46 -5.61
C LEU A 270 -18.49 22.89 -6.15
N PRO A 271 -19.25 23.27 -7.19
CA PRO A 271 -19.30 24.65 -7.69
C PRO A 271 -19.64 25.65 -6.59
N ALA A 272 -19.12 26.87 -6.69
CA ALA A 272 -19.41 27.92 -5.72
C ALA A 272 -20.92 28.24 -5.67
N GLY A 273 -21.45 28.35 -4.46
CA GLY A 273 -22.87 28.59 -4.20
C GLY A 273 -23.74 27.34 -4.18
N THR A 274 -23.19 26.15 -4.43
CA THR A 274 -23.88 24.86 -4.22
C THR A 274 -24.07 24.65 -2.72
N VAL A 275 -25.29 24.29 -2.32
CA VAL A 275 -25.59 23.88 -0.95
C VAL A 275 -26.22 22.51 -1.00
N ALA A 276 -25.51 21.49 -0.53
CA ALA A 276 -26.07 20.16 -0.38
C ALA A 276 -26.29 19.87 1.11
N THR A 277 -27.50 19.47 1.46
CA THR A 277 -27.89 19.15 2.84
C THR A 277 -28.32 17.69 2.91
N VAL A 278 -27.61 16.92 3.74
CA VAL A 278 -28.05 15.60 4.18
C VAL A 278 -28.91 15.80 5.42
N SER A 279 -30.16 15.38 5.35
CA SER A 279 -31.14 15.48 6.43
C SER A 279 -31.48 14.10 6.94
N VAL A 280 -31.37 13.90 8.25
CA VAL A 280 -31.96 12.75 8.95
C VAL A 280 -33.31 13.20 9.49
N ILE A 281 -34.38 12.52 9.07
CA ILE A 281 -35.76 12.97 9.23
C ILE A 281 -36.54 11.91 10.01
N ASP A 282 -37.35 12.39 10.95
CA ASP A 282 -38.18 11.54 11.78
C ASP A 282 -39.62 11.38 11.25
N GLU A 283 -40.42 10.53 11.92
CA GLU A 283 -41.77 10.16 11.48
C GLU A 283 -42.70 11.37 11.26
N ASP A 284 -42.48 12.48 11.98
CA ASP A 284 -43.33 13.67 11.89
C ASP A 284 -42.71 14.86 11.13
N GLY A 285 -41.48 14.68 10.64
CA GLY A 285 -40.78 15.57 9.72
C GLY A 285 -39.70 16.43 10.36
N ASP A 286 -39.46 16.32 11.67
CA ASP A 286 -38.36 17.02 12.31
C ASP A 286 -37.00 16.52 11.81
N LYS A 287 -36.07 17.45 11.55
CA LYS A 287 -34.82 17.15 10.84
C LYS A 287 -33.57 17.44 11.66
N LYS A 288 -32.53 16.64 11.47
CA LYS A 288 -31.13 16.98 11.72
C LYS A 288 -30.45 17.22 10.38
N GLU A 289 -29.83 18.38 10.20
CA GLU A 289 -29.31 18.82 8.90
C GLU A 289 -27.79 18.93 8.94
N PHE A 290 -27.15 18.41 7.89
CA PHE A 290 -25.71 18.35 7.72
C PHE A 290 -25.33 18.86 6.33
N THR A 291 -24.31 19.70 6.19
CA THR A 291 -24.09 20.48 4.96
C THR A 291 -22.76 20.17 4.29
N ILE A 292 -22.80 20.05 2.96
CA ILE A 292 -21.66 20.17 2.06
C ILE A 292 -21.82 21.52 1.34
N ASP A 293 -20.96 22.48 1.68
CA ASP A 293 -21.00 23.84 1.14
C ASP A 293 -19.61 24.49 1.26
N SER A 294 -19.12 25.05 0.15
CA SER A 294 -17.83 25.73 0.10
C SER A 294 -17.71 26.97 0.99
N ASP A 295 -18.83 27.57 1.38
CA ASP A 295 -18.90 28.75 2.25
C ASP A 295 -19.22 28.39 3.72
N ALA A 296 -19.44 27.11 4.05
CA ALA A 296 -19.72 26.67 5.41
C ALA A 296 -18.50 26.74 6.34
N ASP A 297 -18.76 26.75 7.66
CA ASP A 297 -17.71 26.68 8.67
C ASP A 297 -17.20 25.24 8.80
N ALA A 298 -15.94 25.02 8.42
CA ALA A 298 -15.30 23.70 8.47
C ALA A 298 -15.13 23.15 9.90
N GLU A 299 -15.22 24.00 10.94
CA GLU A 299 -15.14 23.57 12.34
C GLU A 299 -16.52 23.26 12.96
N ALA A 300 -17.62 23.44 12.21
CA ALA A 300 -18.95 23.17 12.73
C ALA A 300 -19.29 21.68 12.69
N ASP A 301 -19.87 21.15 13.78
CA ASP A 301 -20.25 19.74 13.94
C ASP A 301 -21.22 19.20 12.87
N ALA A 302 -21.89 20.10 12.13
CA ALA A 302 -22.84 19.75 11.09
C ALA A 302 -22.28 19.89 9.66
N THR A 303 -21.02 20.30 9.50
CA THR A 303 -20.40 20.48 8.18
C THR A 303 -19.70 19.20 7.75
N ILE A 304 -20.17 18.57 6.67
CA ILE A 304 -19.59 17.35 6.10
C ILE A 304 -18.32 17.68 5.31
N ALA A 305 -18.39 18.69 4.43
CA ALA A 305 -17.26 19.10 3.60
C ALA A 305 -17.42 20.54 3.10
N THR A 306 -16.30 21.23 2.94
CA THR A 306 -16.23 22.60 2.39
C THR A 306 -15.42 22.67 1.09
N ALA A 307 -14.95 21.53 0.59
CA ALA A 307 -14.16 21.47 -0.64
C ALA A 307 -14.31 20.11 -1.32
N THR A 308 -13.94 20.07 -2.60
CA THR A 308 -13.79 18.82 -3.35
C THR A 308 -12.62 18.00 -2.81
N GLY A 309 -12.75 16.68 -2.78
CA GLY A 309 -11.69 15.77 -2.38
C GLY A 309 -12.19 14.34 -2.15
N PRO A 310 -11.33 13.33 -2.30
CA PRO A 310 -11.68 11.94 -1.99
C PRO A 310 -11.57 11.65 -0.49
N GLY A 311 -12.23 10.58 -0.05
CA GLY A 311 -12.05 9.99 1.28
C GLY A 311 -12.39 10.93 2.44
N GLN A 312 -13.44 11.75 2.29
CA GLN A 312 -13.95 12.60 3.36
C GLN A 312 -14.73 11.75 4.36
N VAL A 313 -14.28 11.69 5.61
CA VAL A 313 -15.00 11.01 6.68
C VAL A 313 -15.73 12.02 7.55
N PHE A 314 -17.02 11.81 7.77
CA PHE A 314 -17.84 12.66 8.64
C PHE A 314 -18.62 11.81 9.64
N GLN A 315 -18.63 12.19 10.92
CA GLN A 315 -19.30 11.42 11.96
C GLN A 315 -19.86 12.28 13.11
N ALA A 316 -21.15 12.57 13.08
CA ALA A 316 -21.80 13.39 14.11
C ALA A 316 -22.90 12.66 14.86
N GLN A 317 -22.93 12.82 16.20
CA GLN A 317 -24.01 12.28 17.03
C GLN A 317 -25.28 13.12 16.88
N LEU A 318 -26.40 12.48 16.55
CA LEU A 318 -27.67 13.18 16.28
C LEU A 318 -28.18 14.00 17.47
N GLY A 319 -27.86 13.59 18.70
CA GLY A 319 -28.20 14.30 19.93
C GLY A 319 -27.46 15.63 20.13
N GLU A 320 -26.34 15.83 19.45
CA GLU A 320 -25.52 17.05 19.54
C GLU A 320 -25.91 18.09 18.48
N ILE A 321 -26.57 17.65 17.41
CA ILE A 321 -27.05 18.51 16.32
C ILE A 321 -28.37 19.16 16.68
N SER A 322 -28.56 20.42 16.30
CA SER A 322 -29.84 21.12 16.51
C SER A 322 -30.96 20.50 15.67
N THR A 323 -32.16 20.39 16.25
CA THR A 323 -33.36 19.98 15.48
C THR A 323 -33.95 21.18 14.75
N THR A 324 -34.13 21.03 13.44
CA THR A 324 -34.99 21.91 12.63
C THR A 324 -36.41 21.38 12.73
N ALA A 325 -37.30 22.18 13.32
CA ALA A 325 -38.68 21.77 13.59
C ALA A 325 -39.57 21.95 12.35
N ASP A 326 -40.03 20.84 11.78
CA ASP A 326 -41.06 20.79 10.72
C ASP A 326 -42.28 19.95 11.14
N GLY A 327 -42.16 19.23 12.27
CA GLY A 327 -43.19 18.46 12.96
C GLY A 327 -43.53 19.01 14.35
N ASP A 328 -43.43 18.18 15.40
CA ASP A 328 -43.80 18.54 16.77
C ASP A 328 -42.69 19.26 17.57
N GLY A 329 -41.47 19.30 17.03
CA GLY A 329 -40.25 19.86 17.63
C GLY A 329 -39.43 18.86 18.45
N THR A 330 -39.79 17.58 18.43
CA THR A 330 -39.14 16.48 19.15
C THR A 330 -38.62 15.43 18.17
N PHE A 331 -37.29 15.39 18.00
CA PHE A 331 -36.65 14.39 17.15
C PHE A 331 -36.77 12.97 17.72
N SER A 332 -37.63 12.12 17.13
CA SER A 332 -37.89 10.74 17.56
C SER A 332 -38.51 9.86 16.47
N ASN A 333 -38.20 8.55 16.46
CA ASN A 333 -38.52 7.62 15.37
C ASN A 333 -37.96 8.09 14.02
N ILE A 334 -36.69 7.76 13.73
CA ILE A 334 -36.09 8.12 12.45
C ILE A 334 -36.64 7.20 11.36
N GLU A 335 -37.11 7.79 10.25
CA GLU A 335 -37.73 7.04 9.15
C GLU A 335 -37.09 7.35 7.80
N GLU A 336 -36.30 8.42 7.69
CA GLU A 336 -35.85 8.90 6.37
C GLU A 336 -34.47 9.57 6.41
N ILE A 337 -33.70 9.35 5.35
CA ILE A 337 -32.53 10.15 4.97
C ILE A 337 -32.83 10.85 3.65
N GLU A 338 -32.68 12.16 3.62
CA GLU A 338 -32.89 13.00 2.44
C GLU A 338 -31.59 13.73 2.09
N ILE A 339 -31.15 13.64 0.84
CA ILE A 339 -30.06 14.45 0.29
C ILE A 339 -30.72 15.51 -0.58
N SER A 340 -30.69 16.76 -0.15
CA SER A 340 -31.21 17.90 -0.90
C SER A 340 -30.05 18.72 -1.47
N ILE A 341 -30.10 19.03 -2.77
CA ILE A 341 -29.10 19.82 -3.46
C ILE A 341 -29.79 21.08 -3.95
N ALA A 342 -29.24 22.25 -3.62
CA ALA A 342 -29.79 23.54 -3.96
C ALA A 342 -28.78 24.43 -4.71
N GLU A 343 -29.33 25.37 -5.47
CA GLU A 343 -28.65 26.52 -6.10
C GLU A 343 -27.70 26.20 -7.29
N ALA A 344 -26.99 25.08 -7.28
CA ALA A 344 -26.03 24.70 -8.32
C ALA A 344 -25.80 23.17 -8.39
N ASP A 345 -25.05 22.75 -9.41
CA ASP A 345 -24.73 21.34 -9.70
C ASP A 345 -23.86 20.71 -8.58
N LEU A 346 -23.95 19.38 -8.41
CA LEU A 346 -23.16 18.63 -7.42
C LEU A 346 -22.77 17.26 -8.00
N ASP A 347 -21.59 16.75 -7.62
CA ASP A 347 -21.19 15.37 -7.86
C ASP A 347 -20.53 14.82 -6.60
N VAL A 348 -21.19 13.85 -5.95
CA VAL A 348 -20.75 13.18 -4.72
C VAL A 348 -20.91 11.68 -4.86
N GLU A 349 -19.94 10.92 -4.36
CA GLU A 349 -20.01 9.46 -4.21
C GLU A 349 -19.93 9.09 -2.72
N LEU A 350 -20.86 8.27 -2.23
CA LEU A 350 -20.85 7.75 -0.86
C LEU A 350 -20.30 6.33 -0.86
N HIS A 351 -19.14 6.13 -0.23
CA HIS A 351 -18.50 4.82 -0.05
C HIS A 351 -18.89 4.15 1.27
N GLY A 352 -19.43 4.92 2.20
CA GLY A 352 -19.95 4.42 3.47
C GLY A 352 -21.06 5.33 3.98
N LEU A 353 -22.15 4.72 4.44
CA LEU A 353 -23.29 5.42 5.04
C LEU A 353 -23.81 4.56 6.19
N ASN A 354 -23.93 5.13 7.39
CA ASN A 354 -24.44 4.43 8.54
C ASN A 354 -25.19 5.37 9.49
N LEU A 355 -26.30 4.87 10.05
CA LEU A 355 -27.12 5.55 11.05
C LEU A 355 -27.47 4.65 12.26
N ASP A 356 -27.04 3.38 12.26
CA ASP A 356 -27.40 2.40 13.28
C ASP A 356 -26.46 2.44 14.49
N ARG A 357 -25.25 3.00 14.35
CA ARG A 357 -24.21 2.94 15.38
C ARG A 357 -24.37 4.01 16.45
N GLU A 358 -24.04 3.64 17.69
CA GLU A 358 -23.92 4.56 18.83
C GLU A 358 -22.46 4.96 19.12
N THR A 359 -21.53 4.59 18.23
CA THR A 359 -20.08 4.80 18.38
C THR A 359 -19.46 5.18 17.04
N GLN A 360 -18.51 6.12 17.06
CA GLN A 360 -17.74 6.52 15.89
C GLN A 360 -16.84 5.37 15.39
N TRP A 361 -16.63 5.33 14.08
CA TRP A 361 -15.55 4.63 13.41
C TRP A 361 -14.20 5.20 13.83
N SER A 362 -13.20 4.33 13.82
CA SER A 362 -11.80 4.63 14.02
C SER A 362 -11.04 4.18 12.79
N PHE A 363 -10.16 5.02 12.28
CA PHE A 363 -9.35 4.76 11.09
C PHE A 363 -7.89 4.44 11.43
N GLY A 364 -7.63 4.11 12.70
CA GLY A 364 -6.30 3.85 13.25
C GLY A 364 -5.78 5.00 14.08
N THR A 365 -4.52 4.87 14.47
CA THR A 365 -3.82 5.84 15.31
C THR A 365 -2.59 6.37 14.60
N ASN A 366 -2.33 7.66 14.76
CA ASN A 366 -1.11 8.29 14.29
C ASN A 366 -0.38 8.99 15.43
N GLU A 367 0.94 9.03 15.30
CA GLU A 367 1.79 9.91 16.07
C GLU A 367 1.76 11.33 15.50
N TYR A 368 1.81 12.32 16.38
CA TYR A 368 1.92 13.72 16.02
C TYR A 368 2.69 14.50 17.09
N THR A 369 3.14 15.70 16.74
CA THR A 369 3.75 16.62 17.70
C THR A 369 2.68 17.55 18.26
N ASN A 370 2.49 17.53 19.58
CA ASN A 370 1.49 18.36 20.25
C ASN A 370 1.95 19.82 20.41
N THR A 371 1.14 20.66 21.06
CA THR A 371 1.43 22.09 21.23
C THR A 371 2.63 22.40 22.13
N ASP A 372 3.14 21.41 22.86
CA ASP A 372 4.30 21.50 23.73
C ASP A 372 5.58 20.89 23.10
N ASP A 373 5.56 20.62 21.78
CA ASP A 373 6.63 19.95 21.03
C ASP A 373 6.94 18.53 21.56
N GLU A 374 5.98 17.87 22.19
CA GLU A 374 6.08 16.49 22.65
C GLU A 374 5.36 15.54 21.68
N LEU A 375 5.92 14.34 21.50
CA LEU A 375 5.30 13.28 20.73
C LEU A 375 4.07 12.76 21.48
N ASP A 376 2.94 12.68 20.78
CA ASP A 376 1.69 12.13 21.30
C ASP A 376 1.01 11.28 20.22
N THR A 377 0.03 10.48 20.61
CA THR A 377 -0.76 9.64 19.71
C THR A 377 -2.22 10.07 19.72
N GLN A 378 -2.86 10.12 18.57
CA GLN A 378 -4.30 10.36 18.47
C GLN A 378 -4.97 9.31 17.59
N THR A 379 -6.23 9.02 17.91
CA THR A 379 -7.08 8.17 17.07
C THR A 379 -7.72 9.01 15.98
N LEU A 380 -7.57 8.59 14.73
CA LEU A 380 -8.16 9.26 13.57
C LEU A 380 -9.62 8.87 13.45
N ARG A 381 -10.52 9.83 13.65
CA ARG A 381 -11.99 9.63 13.54
C ARG A 381 -12.57 10.23 12.27
N GLU A 382 -12.07 11.38 11.84
CA GLU A 382 -12.54 12.10 10.66
C GLU A 382 -11.36 12.47 9.75
N PRO A 383 -10.58 11.48 9.26
CA PRO A 383 -9.53 11.77 8.30
C PRO A 383 -10.15 12.28 6.98
N THR A 384 -9.36 13.06 6.24
CA THR A 384 -9.73 13.58 4.92
C THR A 384 -8.60 13.28 3.95
N GLY A 385 -8.92 12.80 2.75
CA GLY A 385 -7.92 12.38 1.78
C GLY A 385 -7.03 11.24 2.30
N GLU A 386 -5.75 11.25 1.92
CA GLU A 386 -4.77 10.29 2.40
C GLU A 386 -4.34 10.63 3.83
N PHE A 387 -4.28 9.62 4.69
CA PHE A 387 -3.84 9.75 6.07
C PHE A 387 -2.86 8.63 6.43
N SER A 388 -1.93 8.94 7.31
CA SER A 388 -0.88 8.03 7.76
C SER A 388 -1.15 7.51 9.18
N ILE A 389 -0.93 6.22 9.41
CA ILE A 389 -1.06 5.56 10.73
C ILE A 389 0.23 4.82 11.08
N VAL A 390 0.37 4.46 12.36
CA VAL A 390 1.52 3.71 12.89
C VAL A 390 1.53 2.27 12.33
N GLY A 391 0.36 1.64 12.26
CA GLY A 391 0.18 0.29 11.76
C GLY A 391 -1.30 -0.07 11.63
N VAL A 392 -1.62 -1.04 10.77
CA VAL A 392 -3.02 -1.47 10.54
C VAL A 392 -3.59 -2.26 11.73
N ASP A 393 -2.75 -2.76 12.62
CA ASP A 393 -3.13 -3.49 13.83
C ASP A 393 -3.78 -2.60 14.90
N GLU A 394 -3.60 -1.28 14.82
CA GLU A 394 -4.23 -0.29 15.72
C GLU A 394 -5.60 0.20 15.24
N VAL A 395 -6.09 -0.32 14.11
CA VAL A 395 -7.38 0.11 13.58
C VAL A 395 -8.53 -0.64 14.27
N ASP A 396 -9.44 0.12 14.89
CA ASP A 396 -10.65 -0.42 15.52
C ASP A 396 -11.82 -0.49 14.51
N VAL A 397 -12.88 -1.21 14.87
CA VAL A 397 -14.10 -1.45 14.07
C VAL A 397 -14.55 -0.15 13.37
N PRO A 398 -14.55 -0.06 12.01
CA PRO A 398 -15.18 -0.99 11.07
C PRO A 398 -14.24 -1.88 10.25
N ILE A 399 -12.93 -1.80 10.45
CA ILE A 399 -11.93 -2.36 9.52
C ILE A 399 -11.59 -3.84 9.82
N ASP A 400 -12.10 -4.40 10.92
CA ASP A 400 -12.00 -5.85 11.19
C ASP A 400 -12.77 -6.63 10.11
N GLY A 401 -12.07 -7.43 9.30
CA GLY A 401 -12.63 -8.13 8.14
C GLY A 401 -12.64 -7.31 6.84
N ALA A 402 -12.08 -6.09 6.84
CA ALA A 402 -12.10 -5.21 5.67
C ALA A 402 -11.00 -5.54 4.66
N THR A 403 -11.25 -5.18 3.40
CA THR A 403 -10.22 -5.17 2.36
C THR A 403 -9.74 -3.74 2.16
N LEU A 404 -8.46 -3.48 2.44
CA LEU A 404 -7.83 -2.21 2.12
C LEU A 404 -7.33 -2.22 0.68
N ARG A 405 -7.55 -1.12 -0.05
CA ARG A 405 -7.04 -0.94 -1.41
C ARG A 405 -5.96 0.13 -1.48
N SER A 406 -4.93 -0.14 -2.29
CA SER A 406 -3.78 0.74 -2.54
C SER A 406 -3.10 1.24 -1.24
N VAL A 407 -2.77 0.31 -0.34
CA VAL A 407 -2.06 0.61 0.91
C VAL A 407 -0.62 0.96 0.57
N THR A 408 -0.17 2.16 0.94
CA THR A 408 1.21 2.59 0.69
C THR A 408 1.99 2.59 1.98
N SER A 409 3.18 1.99 1.97
CA SER A 409 4.06 1.90 3.12
C SER A 409 5.42 2.51 2.82
N ASP A 410 5.93 3.30 3.77
CA ASP A 410 7.31 3.76 3.79
C ASP A 410 8.20 2.59 4.21
N VAL A 411 9.12 2.20 3.33
CA VAL A 411 9.93 0.99 3.47
C VAL A 411 11.40 1.23 3.22
N ARG A 412 12.18 0.34 3.81
CA ARG A 412 13.62 0.22 3.62
C ARG A 412 13.96 -1.22 3.28
N VAL A 413 14.79 -1.43 2.26
CA VAL A 413 15.27 -2.77 1.90
C VAL A 413 16.74 -2.84 2.24
N GLU A 414 17.10 -3.61 3.27
CA GLU A 414 18.46 -3.64 3.80
C GLU A 414 19.26 -4.83 3.28
N ALA A 415 20.54 -4.62 2.99
CA ALA A 415 21.46 -5.70 2.62
C ALA A 415 21.54 -6.81 3.69
N ALA A 416 21.36 -6.44 4.97
CA ALA A 416 21.35 -7.37 6.10
C ALA A 416 20.20 -8.36 6.10
N GLU A 417 19.07 -7.98 5.51
CA GLU A 417 17.84 -8.77 5.49
C GLU A 417 17.62 -9.44 4.12
N LEU A 418 18.55 -9.24 3.17
CA LEU A 418 18.50 -9.91 1.88
C LEU A 418 18.66 -11.44 2.03
N PRO A 419 18.04 -12.23 1.14
CA PRO A 419 18.30 -13.67 1.06
C PRO A 419 19.79 -13.99 0.90
N ASP A 420 20.26 -15.09 1.50
CA ASP A 420 21.66 -15.54 1.40
C ASP A 420 22.16 -15.60 -0.05
N GLU A 421 21.30 -16.00 -1.00
CA GLU A 421 21.63 -16.08 -2.43
C GLU A 421 21.87 -14.72 -3.10
N ASN A 422 21.41 -13.64 -2.47
CA ASN A 422 21.58 -12.27 -2.91
C ASN A 422 22.80 -11.57 -2.29
N THR A 423 23.57 -12.30 -1.48
CA THR A 423 24.76 -11.79 -0.81
C THR A 423 25.94 -12.73 -1.05
N ALA A 424 27.09 -12.16 -1.39
CA ALA A 424 28.32 -12.91 -1.55
C ALA A 424 29.45 -12.17 -0.85
N SER A 425 30.29 -12.90 -0.10
CA SER A 425 31.41 -12.31 0.63
C SER A 425 32.60 -13.24 0.71
N GLU A 426 33.80 -12.66 0.64
CA GLU A 426 35.06 -13.39 0.60
C GLU A 426 36.16 -12.65 1.37
N PHE A 427 36.92 -13.41 2.17
CA PHE A 427 38.15 -12.91 2.78
C PHE A 427 39.38 -13.31 1.97
N SER A 428 40.29 -12.37 1.77
CA SER A 428 41.61 -12.60 1.21
C SER A 428 42.72 -11.93 2.05
N GLU A 429 43.96 -12.35 1.89
CA GLU A 429 45.10 -11.75 2.59
C GLU A 429 45.46 -10.38 1.97
N ALA A 430 45.58 -9.34 2.79
CA ALA A 430 45.92 -7.98 2.35
C ALA A 430 47.42 -7.67 2.45
N SER A 431 48.30 -8.66 2.24
CA SER A 431 49.74 -8.53 2.48
C SER A 431 50.45 -7.43 1.66
N ASP A 432 49.83 -7.01 0.55
CA ASP A 432 50.32 -5.92 -0.31
C ASP A 432 50.00 -4.52 0.25
N TYR A 433 49.14 -4.41 1.27
CA TYR A 433 48.70 -3.17 1.89
C TYR A 433 49.28 -3.03 3.29
N GLY A 434 50.32 -2.20 3.43
CA GLY A 434 51.01 -2.00 4.69
C GLY A 434 50.08 -1.49 5.80
N GLY A 435 49.97 -2.26 6.89
CA GLY A 435 49.12 -1.94 8.05
C GLY A 435 47.83 -2.74 8.13
N TYR A 436 47.48 -3.51 7.08
CA TYR A 436 46.29 -4.34 7.00
C TYR A 436 46.65 -5.82 6.90
N THR A 437 45.84 -6.69 7.47
CA THR A 437 46.06 -8.15 7.47
C THR A 437 45.16 -8.85 6.48
N ASP A 438 43.91 -8.40 6.38
CA ASP A 438 42.86 -9.04 5.59
C ASP A 438 42.15 -8.01 4.71
N ARG A 439 41.53 -8.51 3.64
CA ARG A 439 40.65 -7.78 2.73
C ARG A 439 39.30 -8.51 2.73
N LEU A 440 38.22 -7.75 2.85
CA LEU A 440 36.85 -8.24 2.73
C LEU A 440 36.26 -7.70 1.43
N GLU A 441 35.88 -8.61 0.55
CA GLU A 441 35.14 -8.31 -0.67
C GLU A 441 33.71 -8.79 -0.50
N THR A 442 32.74 -7.91 -0.79
CA THR A 442 31.31 -8.17 -0.55
C THR A 442 30.49 -7.61 -1.70
N VAL A 443 29.55 -8.41 -2.20
CA VAL A 443 28.57 -8.05 -3.21
C VAL A 443 27.17 -8.28 -2.67
N TYR A 444 26.30 -7.29 -2.85
CA TYR A 444 24.88 -7.34 -2.53
C TYR A 444 24.06 -7.14 -3.81
N GLY A 445 23.02 -7.94 -4.01
CA GLY A 445 22.06 -7.79 -5.09
C GLY A 445 20.65 -7.53 -4.58
N PHE A 446 20.14 -6.31 -4.79
CA PHE A 446 18.75 -5.97 -4.50
C PHE A 446 17.88 -6.36 -5.70
N ASP A 447 17.19 -7.49 -5.59
CA ASP A 447 16.17 -7.93 -6.53
C ASP A 447 14.79 -7.75 -5.87
N LEU A 448 14.16 -6.60 -6.13
CA LEU A 448 12.89 -6.26 -5.52
C LEU A 448 11.76 -7.09 -6.14
N ALA A 449 10.85 -7.57 -5.28
CA ALA A 449 9.69 -8.32 -5.72
C ALA A 449 8.85 -7.51 -6.72
N SER A 450 8.42 -8.17 -7.79
CA SER A 450 7.48 -7.65 -8.76
C SER A 450 6.26 -8.54 -8.84
N ALA A 451 5.07 -7.96 -8.69
CA ALA A 451 3.79 -8.64 -8.89
C ALA A 451 2.76 -7.63 -9.41
N TYR A 452 1.65 -8.12 -9.96
CA TYR A 452 0.54 -7.27 -10.39
C TYR A 452 0.01 -6.35 -9.25
N GLU A 453 -0.01 -6.85 -8.02
CA GLU A 453 -0.49 -6.13 -6.83
C GLU A 453 0.56 -5.20 -6.21
N LEU A 454 1.75 -5.06 -6.80
CA LEU A 454 2.85 -4.28 -6.23
C LEU A 454 3.29 -3.12 -7.12
N SER A 455 3.48 -1.95 -6.50
CA SER A 455 4.11 -0.80 -7.13
C SER A 455 5.16 -0.20 -6.19
N TRP A 456 6.36 0.03 -6.70
CA TRP A 456 7.47 0.62 -5.94
C TRP A 456 7.78 2.05 -6.41
N SER A 457 8.04 2.93 -5.46
CA SER A 457 8.66 4.24 -5.70
C SER A 457 9.92 4.37 -4.84
N LEU A 458 11.07 4.15 -5.45
CA LEU A 458 12.36 4.21 -4.74
C LEU A 458 12.93 5.63 -4.79
N ASP A 459 13.48 6.08 -3.67
CA ASP A 459 14.13 7.39 -3.56
C ASP A 459 15.63 7.30 -3.83
N ALA A 460 16.33 6.43 -3.09
CA ALA A 460 17.78 6.31 -3.17
C ALA A 460 18.30 4.96 -2.65
N LEU A 461 19.52 4.64 -3.06
CA LEU A 461 20.41 3.69 -2.43
C LEU A 461 21.35 4.47 -1.50
N LEU A 462 21.29 4.14 -0.22
CA LEU A 462 22.00 4.78 0.87
C LEU A 462 22.89 3.76 1.59
N ASP A 463 23.86 4.25 2.34
CA ASP A 463 24.74 3.43 3.18
C ASP A 463 25.34 4.27 4.30
N GLU A 464 25.75 3.63 5.40
CA GLU A 464 26.41 4.30 6.53
C GLU A 464 27.92 4.05 6.47
N VAL A 465 28.73 5.09 6.55
CA VAL A 465 30.19 4.96 6.50
C VAL A 465 30.70 4.24 7.76
N ARG A 466 31.14 2.98 7.63
CA ARG A 466 31.62 2.17 8.76
C ARG A 466 33.06 2.45 9.20
N PHE A 467 33.89 3.01 8.32
CA PHE A 467 35.34 3.18 8.56
C PHE A 467 35.73 4.65 8.71
N HIS A 468 36.63 4.94 9.65
CA HIS A 468 37.13 6.31 9.92
C HIS A 468 38.02 6.89 8.81
N SER A 469 38.51 6.06 7.89
CA SER A 469 39.38 6.50 6.80
C SER A 469 38.90 5.93 5.48
N GLY A 470 38.60 6.82 4.53
CA GLY A 470 38.28 6.47 3.14
C GLY A 470 39.31 5.61 2.44
N ASP A 471 40.57 5.68 2.88
CA ASP A 471 41.68 4.87 2.31
C ASP A 471 41.47 3.37 2.52
N ARG A 472 40.59 2.96 3.45
CA ARG A 472 40.24 1.56 3.69
C ARG A 472 39.34 0.96 2.61
N TYR A 473 38.60 1.79 1.87
CA TYR A 473 37.81 1.31 0.72
C TYR A 473 38.73 1.22 -0.49
N LEU A 474 39.00 0.01 -0.97
CA LEU A 474 39.62 -0.21 -2.28
C LEU A 474 38.59 0.05 -3.39
N SER A 475 37.38 -0.46 -3.19
CA SER A 475 36.20 -0.21 -4.02
C SER A 475 34.97 0.04 -3.14
N ALA A 476 34.10 0.91 -3.62
CA ALA A 476 32.77 1.16 -3.11
C ALA A 476 31.97 1.64 -4.31
N GLU A 477 31.15 0.78 -4.89
CA GLU A 477 30.56 1.00 -6.21
C GLU A 477 29.21 0.32 -6.36
N PHE A 478 28.43 0.81 -7.32
CA PHE A 478 27.09 0.31 -7.57
C PHE A 478 26.86 0.13 -9.07
N ALA A 479 25.96 -0.78 -9.41
CA ALA A 479 25.48 -1.01 -10.76
C ALA A 479 23.95 -1.10 -10.73
N THR A 480 23.30 -0.56 -11.75
CA THR A 480 21.84 -0.63 -11.92
C THR A 480 21.51 -1.18 -13.29
N GLY A 481 20.29 -1.69 -13.48
CA GLY A 481 19.90 -2.27 -14.76
C GLY A 481 20.45 -3.68 -14.98
N LEU A 482 20.80 -4.39 -13.89
CA LEU A 482 21.27 -5.77 -13.99
C LEU A 482 20.08 -6.71 -14.22
N ASP A 483 20.30 -7.74 -15.05
CA ASP A 483 19.32 -8.78 -15.34
C ASP A 483 19.25 -9.86 -14.25
N GLU A 484 20.36 -10.04 -13.51
CA GLU A 484 20.54 -11.07 -12.49
C GLU A 484 21.33 -10.49 -11.30
N VAL A 485 21.19 -11.13 -10.14
CA VAL A 485 21.96 -10.83 -8.92
C VAL A 485 23.44 -11.07 -9.19
N PRO A 486 24.31 -10.06 -9.02
CA PRO A 486 25.74 -10.19 -9.27
C PRO A 486 26.40 -11.06 -8.20
N THR A 487 27.37 -11.88 -8.61
CA THR A 487 28.26 -12.63 -7.72
C THR A 487 29.65 -12.02 -7.70
N LEU A 488 30.51 -12.47 -6.78
CA LEU A 488 31.93 -12.06 -6.75
C LEU A 488 32.68 -12.41 -8.05
N GLU A 489 32.29 -13.48 -8.75
CA GLU A 489 32.91 -13.85 -10.03
C GLU A 489 32.53 -12.87 -11.16
N ASP A 490 31.38 -12.18 -11.04
CA ASP A 490 30.86 -11.26 -12.06
C ASP A 490 31.42 -9.84 -11.91
N VAL A 491 32.05 -9.51 -10.78
CA VAL A 491 32.50 -8.15 -10.46
C VAL A 491 33.40 -7.58 -11.55
N GLU A 492 34.32 -8.38 -12.10
CA GLU A 492 35.24 -7.94 -13.17
C GLU A 492 34.56 -7.74 -14.54
N ASP A 493 33.38 -8.36 -14.75
CA ASP A 493 32.67 -8.38 -16.02
C ASP A 493 31.52 -7.35 -16.10
N LEU A 494 31.21 -6.66 -14.99
CA LEU A 494 30.14 -5.66 -14.88
C LEU A 494 30.66 -4.22 -14.92
N ASP A 495 29.86 -3.32 -15.48
CA ASP A 495 30.15 -1.88 -15.52
C ASP A 495 29.69 -1.21 -14.22
N TRP A 496 30.64 -1.00 -13.29
CA TRP A 496 30.37 -0.37 -12.00
C TRP A 496 30.56 1.14 -12.01
N THR A 497 29.72 1.85 -11.27
CA THR A 497 29.90 3.28 -10.98
C THR A 497 30.53 3.46 -9.60
N SER A 498 31.79 3.92 -9.58
CA SER A 498 32.53 4.13 -8.34
C SER A 498 31.99 5.30 -7.51
N ARG A 499 31.84 5.06 -6.21
CA ARG A 499 31.47 6.02 -5.16
C ARG A 499 32.51 6.16 -4.06
N ARG A 500 33.70 5.60 -4.24
CA ARG A 500 34.80 5.66 -3.27
C ARG A 500 35.12 7.07 -2.76
N SER A 501 35.01 8.10 -3.60
CA SER A 501 35.22 9.50 -3.16
C SER A 501 34.18 9.94 -2.13
N THR A 502 32.92 9.52 -2.26
CA THR A 502 31.85 9.83 -1.30
C THR A 502 32.20 9.31 0.09
N TYR A 503 32.64 8.05 0.17
CA TYR A 503 33.08 7.43 1.43
C TYR A 503 34.37 8.04 2.00
N ALA A 504 35.24 8.60 1.15
CA ALA A 504 36.48 9.21 1.60
C ALA A 504 36.32 10.63 2.13
N ASP A 505 35.30 11.35 1.67
CA ASP A 505 34.99 12.71 2.11
C ASP A 505 34.08 12.74 3.35
N ALA A 506 33.39 11.64 3.66
CA ALA A 506 32.48 11.49 4.80
C ALA A 506 33.17 10.94 6.06
N ALA A 507 32.59 11.21 7.24
CA ALA A 507 33.06 10.68 8.51
C ALA A 507 32.40 9.34 8.85
N LYS A 508 33.02 8.57 9.74
CA LYS A 508 32.40 7.34 10.27
C LYS A 508 31.04 7.68 10.92
N GLY A 509 30.00 6.94 10.56
CA GLY A 509 28.63 7.13 11.04
C GLY A 509 27.82 8.12 10.21
N ASP A 510 28.42 8.78 9.22
CA ASP A 510 27.67 9.60 8.27
C ASP A 510 26.93 8.68 7.29
N GLU A 511 25.67 9.00 7.03
CA GLU A 511 24.89 8.40 5.94
C GLU A 511 25.27 9.06 4.61
N VAL A 512 25.46 8.25 3.57
CA VAL A 512 25.86 8.70 2.24
C VAL A 512 24.92 8.17 1.16
N GLU A 513 24.53 9.04 0.23
CA GLU A 513 23.84 8.63 -1.00
C GLU A 513 24.82 7.93 -1.95
N VAL A 514 24.61 6.63 -2.15
CA VAL A 514 25.33 5.84 -3.15
C VAL A 514 24.73 6.10 -4.54
N SER A 515 23.41 6.18 -4.65
CA SER A 515 22.73 6.51 -5.90
C SER A 515 21.28 6.95 -5.71
N SER A 516 20.86 8.01 -6.39
CA SER A 516 19.45 8.36 -6.61
C SER A 516 18.86 7.76 -7.90
N ALA A 517 19.68 7.11 -8.72
CA ALA A 517 19.25 6.49 -9.99
C ALA A 517 18.83 5.03 -9.80
N VAL A 518 17.95 4.78 -8.84
CA VAL A 518 17.45 3.45 -8.47
C VAL A 518 16.09 3.17 -9.12
N SER A 519 15.80 1.90 -9.40
CA SER A 519 14.53 1.48 -9.97
C SER A 519 14.24 0.03 -9.58
N ALA A 520 13.00 -0.23 -9.14
CA ALA A 520 12.53 -1.59 -8.85
C ALA A 520 12.40 -2.48 -10.11
N SER A 521 12.54 -1.91 -11.31
CA SER A 521 12.38 -2.64 -12.56
C SER A 521 13.58 -3.52 -12.95
N ASN A 522 14.72 -3.41 -12.25
CA ASN A 522 15.96 -4.15 -12.52
C ASN A 522 16.68 -4.47 -11.21
N VAL A 523 17.62 -5.41 -11.26
CA VAL A 523 18.48 -5.69 -10.11
C VAL A 523 19.49 -4.55 -9.91
N ILE A 524 19.71 -4.19 -8.64
CA ILE A 524 20.72 -3.22 -8.22
C ILE A 524 21.84 -3.96 -7.52
N GLY A 525 23.06 -3.88 -8.06
CA GLY A 525 24.26 -4.43 -7.46
C GLY A 525 24.99 -3.40 -6.63
N VAL A 526 25.52 -3.80 -5.48
CA VAL A 526 26.46 -3.00 -4.68
C VAL A 526 27.69 -3.85 -4.39
N HIS A 527 28.87 -3.30 -4.65
CA HIS A 527 30.15 -3.97 -4.43
C HIS A 527 31.04 -3.13 -3.50
N PHE A 528 31.53 -3.77 -2.45
CA PHE A 528 32.51 -3.23 -1.54
C PHE A 528 33.75 -4.10 -1.50
N ASP A 529 34.88 -3.42 -1.45
CA ASP A 529 36.17 -4.03 -1.21
C ASP A 529 36.90 -3.20 -0.17
N VAL A 530 37.10 -3.77 1.02
CA VAL A 530 37.61 -3.04 2.19
C VAL A 530 38.79 -3.73 2.87
N LEU A 531 39.75 -2.93 3.30
CA LEU A 531 40.92 -3.37 4.06
C LEU A 531 40.62 -3.47 5.55
N LEU A 532 41.10 -4.53 6.20
CA LEU A 532 40.91 -4.85 7.61
C LEU A 532 42.23 -4.90 8.39
N GLU A 533 42.19 -4.38 9.60
CA GLU A 533 43.29 -4.41 10.58
C GLU A 533 43.30 -5.73 11.37
N ASP A 534 44.42 -5.99 12.04
CA ASP A 534 44.62 -7.22 12.82
C ASP A 534 43.54 -7.38 13.90
N GLY A 535 42.81 -8.49 13.85
CA GLY A 535 41.74 -8.84 14.78
C GLY A 535 40.33 -8.41 14.36
N GLU A 536 40.17 -7.53 13.37
CA GLU A 536 38.83 -7.08 12.90
C GLU A 536 38.10 -8.19 12.12
N ARG A 537 38.84 -9.02 11.38
CA ARG A 537 38.25 -10.21 10.72
C ARG A 537 37.47 -11.08 11.70
N GLY A 538 38.01 -11.31 12.90
CA GLY A 538 37.35 -12.11 13.93
C GLY A 538 36.09 -11.48 14.52
N THR A 539 35.87 -10.17 14.35
CA THR A 539 34.62 -9.48 14.72
C THR A 539 33.57 -9.50 13.62
N ILE A 540 34.00 -9.64 12.37
CA ILE A 540 33.15 -9.72 11.19
C ILE A 540 32.73 -11.17 10.91
N GLU A 541 33.61 -12.15 11.13
CA GLU A 541 33.28 -13.56 10.94
C GLU A 541 32.19 -14.01 11.93
N SER A 542 31.03 -14.39 11.39
CA SER A 542 29.97 -15.02 12.18
C SER A 542 30.44 -16.39 12.69
N SER A 543 30.18 -16.68 13.97
CA SER A 543 30.55 -17.96 14.62
C SER A 543 29.45 -19.04 14.55
N GLY A 544 28.48 -18.91 13.64
CA GLY A 544 27.46 -19.93 13.36
C GLY A 544 26.60 -19.59 12.13
N PRO A 545 25.76 -20.52 11.64
CA PRO A 545 24.71 -20.19 10.70
C PRO A 545 23.69 -19.30 11.43
N ILE A 546 23.84 -18.00 11.25
CA ILE A 546 22.85 -17.00 11.59
C ILE A 546 22.07 -16.88 10.28
N GLY A 547 20.83 -17.37 10.23
CA GLY A 547 19.93 -17.08 9.10
C GLY A 547 19.64 -15.59 9.06
N PRO A 548 18.68 -15.09 8.26
CA PRO A 548 18.15 -13.74 8.45
C PRO A 548 17.75 -13.65 9.93
N THR A 549 18.61 -13.06 10.74
CA THR A 549 18.21 -12.53 12.02
C THR A 549 17.44 -11.35 11.56
N GLY A 550 16.12 -11.54 11.44
CA GLY A 550 15.21 -10.44 11.64
C GLY A 550 15.75 -9.78 12.88
N ARG A 551 16.51 -8.71 12.67
CA ARG A 551 16.92 -7.82 13.73
C ARG A 551 15.56 -7.55 14.36
N GLU A 552 15.43 -7.81 15.65
CA GLU A 552 14.26 -7.37 16.39
C GLU A 552 14.27 -5.84 16.27
N GLY A 553 13.86 -5.32 15.12
CA GLY A 553 13.52 -3.94 14.86
C GLY A 553 12.41 -3.72 15.85
N GLY A 554 12.69 -2.84 16.82
CA GLY A 554 11.97 -2.65 18.08
C GLY A 554 10.52 -3.07 17.98
N GLY A 555 10.28 -4.38 18.14
CA GLY A 555 8.95 -4.93 17.94
C GLY A 555 8.15 -4.51 19.15
N ILE A 556 7.01 -3.87 18.93
CA ILE A 556 5.76 -3.74 19.72
C ILE A 556 5.90 -3.72 21.26
N TRP A 557 6.68 -4.63 21.85
CA TRP A 557 7.15 -4.61 23.23
C TRP A 557 7.94 -3.38 23.66
N ASP A 558 8.76 -2.76 22.80
CA ASP A 558 9.44 -1.49 23.16
C ASP A 558 8.48 -0.30 23.07
N THR A 559 7.54 -0.33 22.13
CA THR A 559 6.39 0.59 22.08
C THR A 559 5.52 0.46 23.33
N ILE A 560 5.26 -0.77 23.81
CA ILE A 560 4.51 -1.10 25.05
C ILE A 560 5.28 -0.75 26.35
N MET A 561 6.61 -0.84 26.36
CA MET A 561 7.45 -0.58 27.54
C MET A 561 8.00 0.85 27.62
N SER A 562 7.86 1.65 26.56
CA SER A 562 8.06 3.09 26.61
C SER A 562 7.04 3.75 27.57
N PRO A 563 7.34 4.90 28.18
CA PRO A 563 6.36 5.62 28.99
C PRO A 563 5.06 5.95 28.24
N PHE A 564 5.08 5.94 26.90
CA PHE A 564 3.92 6.09 26.02
C PHE A 564 3.17 4.76 25.78
N GLY A 565 3.85 3.62 25.76
CA GLY A 565 3.24 2.28 25.80
C GLY A 565 2.39 2.01 27.02
N ALA A 566 2.77 2.61 28.15
CA ALA A 566 1.95 2.58 29.36
C ALA A 566 0.63 3.35 29.20
N LEU A 567 0.57 4.40 28.38
CA LEU A 567 -0.67 5.11 28.04
C LEU A 567 -1.54 4.30 27.07
N LEU A 568 -0.92 3.66 26.07
CA LEU A 568 -1.60 2.77 25.11
C LEU A 568 -2.24 1.56 25.81
N SER A 569 -1.60 1.00 26.84
CA SER A 569 -2.19 -0.06 27.67
C SER A 569 -3.45 0.37 28.44
N ALA A 570 -3.64 1.68 28.67
CA ALA A 570 -4.81 2.22 29.36
C ALA A 570 -6.01 2.39 28.43
N ILE A 571 -5.80 2.63 27.13
CA ILE A 571 -6.87 2.75 26.12
C ILE A 571 -7.30 1.35 25.62
N GLY A 572 -6.34 0.45 25.33
CA GLY A 572 -6.63 -0.96 24.99
C GLY A 572 -7.19 -1.81 26.16
N GLY A 573 -7.01 -1.36 27.40
CA GLY A 573 -7.51 -2.04 28.61
C GLY A 573 -9.03 -2.11 28.73
N ILE A 574 -9.79 -1.30 27.98
CA ILE A 574 -11.25 -1.30 28.00
C ILE A 574 -11.83 -2.44 27.15
N GLY A 575 -11.16 -2.86 26.06
CA GLY A 575 -11.55 -4.00 25.23
C GLY A 575 -11.30 -5.35 25.90
N LEU A 576 -10.15 -5.52 26.56
CA LEU A 576 -9.76 -6.79 27.20
C LEU A 576 -10.65 -7.14 28.41
N PHE A 577 -11.25 -6.14 29.08
CA PHE A 577 -12.13 -6.37 30.23
C PHE A 577 -13.50 -6.97 29.88
N ARG A 578 -13.90 -6.94 28.59
CA ARG A 578 -15.17 -7.53 28.14
C ARG A 578 -15.04 -9.03 27.82
N MET A 579 -13.84 -9.50 27.47
CA MET A 579 -13.60 -10.91 27.13
C MET A 579 -13.47 -11.83 28.37
N ILE A 580 -13.10 -11.30 29.53
CA ILE A 580 -12.84 -12.11 30.75
C ILE A 580 -14.09 -12.29 31.64
N ARG A 581 -15.22 -11.63 31.37
CA ARG A 581 -16.43 -11.71 32.23
C ARG A 581 -17.61 -12.51 31.68
N GLY A 582 -17.46 -13.17 30.52
CA GLY A 582 -18.46 -14.10 29.97
C GLY A 582 -18.15 -15.55 30.32
N GLY A 583 -18.26 -15.93 31.61
CA GLY A 583 -17.86 -17.26 32.06
C GLY A 583 -18.44 -17.70 33.41
N SER A 584 -19.76 -17.55 33.59
CA SER A 584 -20.65 -18.43 34.39
C SER A 584 -22.06 -17.86 34.47
#